data_AF-A0A4Q5GI24-F1
#
_entry.id   AF-A0A4Q5GI24-F1
#
_cell.length_a   1.000
_cell.length_b   1.000
_cell.length_c   1.000
_cell.angle_alpha   90.00
_cell.angle_beta   90.00
_cell.angle_gamma   90.00
#
_symmetry.space_group_name_H-M   'P 1'
#
loop_
_entity.id
_entity.type
_entity.pdbx_description
1 polymer ?
#
loop_
_entity_poly.entity_id
_entity_poly.type
_entity_poly.pdbx_seq_one_letter_code
_entity_poly.pdbx_strand_id
1 'polypeptide(L)'
;MKFDFAIGNPPYQEETENNGRQSPVYNKFMDEAYKIASCVELITPARFLFNAGQTPKSWNEKMLNDKHFKVLQYEPNASKVFSNTEIKGGVAITIRDEISRSYKSVYLIS
;
A
#
# COMPACT_ATOMS: atom_id res chain seq x y z
N MET A 1 -1.54 -21.59 10.40
CA MET A 1 -2.85 -20.91 10.35
C MET A 1 -2.84 -20.01 9.12
N LYS A 2 -3.85 -20.09 8.26
CA LYS A 2 -4.01 -19.19 7.11
C LYS A 2 -5.38 -18.54 7.24
N PHE A 3 -5.45 -17.22 7.12
CA PHE A 3 -6.70 -16.47 7.10
C PHE A 3 -7.20 -16.38 5.66
N ASP A 4 -8.52 -16.39 5.48
CA ASP A 4 -9.11 -16.15 4.16
C ASP A 4 -8.92 -14.68 3.74
N PHE A 5 -9.10 -13.76 4.71
CA PHE A 5 -9.05 -12.32 4.49
C PHE A 5 -8.22 -11.60 5.56
N ALA A 6 -7.48 -10.57 5.16
CA ALA A 6 -6.91 -9.56 6.06
C ALA A 6 -7.27 -8.16 5.57
N ILE A 7 -7.88 -7.35 6.43
CA ILE A 7 -8.34 -5.99 6.11
C ILE A 7 -7.78 -5.04 7.15
N GLY A 8 -7.23 -3.90 6.74
CA GLY A 8 -6.76 -2.93 7.73
C GLY A 8 -6.06 -1.67 7.22
N ASN A 9 -5.62 -0.88 8.19
CA ASN A 9 -4.84 0.33 8.02
C ASN A 9 -3.48 0.13 8.75
N PRO A 10 -2.43 -0.36 8.05
CA PRO A 10 -1.16 -0.67 8.71
C PRO A 10 -0.39 0.61 9.08
N PRO A 11 0.59 0.54 10.00
CA PRO A 11 1.48 1.66 10.27
C PRO A 11 2.20 2.15 9.01
N TYR A 12 2.32 3.47 8.83
CA TYR A 12 2.89 4.06 7.61
C TYR A 12 4.39 4.28 7.69
N GLN A 13 4.91 4.59 8.87
CA GLN A 13 6.31 4.96 9.07
C GLN A 13 6.89 4.28 10.30
N GLU A 14 8.20 4.10 10.33
CA GLU A 14 8.92 3.65 11.52
C GLU A 14 8.85 4.72 12.62
N GLU A 15 8.63 4.29 13.87
CA GLU A 15 8.81 5.17 15.02
C GLU A 15 10.31 5.36 15.26
N THR A 16 10.79 6.58 15.10
CA THR A 16 12.17 6.95 15.39
C THR A 16 12.19 8.11 16.37
N GLU A 17 13.05 8.04 17.39
CA GLU A 17 13.24 9.12 18.38
C GLU A 17 13.87 10.38 17.78
N ASN A 18 14.47 10.28 16.59
CA ASN A 18 15.07 11.41 15.88
C ASN A 18 14.02 12.17 15.05
N ASN A 19 14.09 13.50 15.05
CA ASN A 19 13.29 14.42 14.21
C ASN A 19 13.60 14.32 12.69
N GLY A 20 14.25 13.24 12.27
CA GLY A 20 14.61 12.98 10.88
C GLY A 20 13.42 12.51 10.06
N ARG A 21 13.66 12.36 8.75
CA ARG A 21 12.67 11.81 7.83
C ARG A 21 12.44 10.32 8.17
N GLN A 22 11.24 9.98 8.62
CA GLN A 22 10.90 8.60 8.97
C GLN A 22 10.78 7.72 7.72
N SER A 23 11.38 6.54 7.80
CA SER A 23 11.31 5.50 6.76
C SER A 23 9.91 4.91 6.68
N PRO A 24 9.42 4.55 5.48
CA PRO A 24 8.16 3.86 5.35
C PRO A 24 8.27 2.44 5.92
N VAL A 25 7.22 2.01 6.62
CA VAL A 25 7.13 0.64 7.16
C VAL A 25 5.96 -0.14 6.56
N TYR A 26 4.97 0.55 5.97
CA TYR A 26 3.76 -0.08 5.42
C TYR A 26 4.07 -1.15 4.37
N ASN A 27 5.15 -1.03 3.60
CA ASN A 27 5.56 -2.03 2.61
C ASN A 27 5.93 -3.37 3.27
N LYS A 28 6.52 -3.34 4.47
CA LYS A 28 6.82 -4.54 5.26
C LYS A 28 5.53 -5.17 5.76
N PHE A 29 4.59 -4.37 6.27
CA PHE A 29 3.28 -4.86 6.71
C PHE A 29 2.46 -5.45 5.57
N MET A 30 2.49 -4.84 4.38
CA MET A 30 1.86 -5.40 3.18
C MET A 30 2.45 -6.77 2.84
N ASP A 31 3.78 -6.90 2.80
CA ASP A 31 4.45 -8.17 2.51
C ASP A 31 4.11 -9.27 3.54
N GLU A 32 4.05 -8.95 4.84
CA GLU A 32 3.66 -9.93 5.86
C GLU A 32 2.17 -10.28 5.78
N ALA A 33 1.29 -9.30 5.52
CA ALA A 33 -0.14 -9.55 5.34
C ALA A 33 -0.39 -10.54 4.18
N TYR A 34 0.35 -10.40 3.08
CA TYR A 34 0.26 -11.29 1.93
C TYR A 34 0.76 -12.71 2.19
N LYS A 35 1.52 -12.97 3.27
CA LYS A 35 1.93 -14.32 3.66
C LYS A 35 0.88 -15.04 4.50
N ILE A 36 0.09 -14.29 5.27
CA ILE A 36 -0.84 -14.85 6.26
C ILE A 36 -2.27 -14.98 5.73
N ALA A 37 -2.64 -14.20 4.70
CA ALA A 37 -3.98 -14.18 4.13
C ALA A 37 -3.97 -14.24 2.61
N SER A 38 -4.96 -14.93 2.05
CA SER A 38 -5.09 -15.11 0.60
C SER A 38 -5.75 -13.92 -0.12
N CYS A 39 -6.55 -13.13 0.59
CA CYS A 39 -7.09 -11.87 0.09
C CYS A 39 -6.82 -10.75 1.11
N VAL A 40 -6.18 -9.67 0.66
CA VAL A 40 -5.70 -8.60 1.54
C VAL A 40 -6.14 -7.24 1.02
N GLU A 41 -6.91 -6.50 1.83
CA GLU A 41 -7.36 -5.13 1.53
C GLU A 41 -6.73 -4.15 2.52
N LEU A 42 -5.95 -3.19 2.02
CA LEU A 42 -5.23 -2.23 2.85
C LEU A 42 -5.34 -0.81 2.30
N ILE A 43 -5.46 0.15 3.21
CA ILE A 43 -5.27 1.57 2.92
C ILE A 43 -3.84 2.01 3.30
N THR A 44 -3.08 2.49 2.32
CA THR A 44 -1.66 2.88 2.51
C THR A 44 -1.31 4.16 1.72
N PRO A 45 -0.18 4.82 2.01
CA PRO A 45 0.31 5.94 1.20
C PRO A 45 0.52 5.54 -0.26
N ALA A 46 0.03 6.36 -1.20
CA ALA A 46 -0.08 5.99 -2.61
C ALA A 46 1.19 6.24 -3.46
N ARG A 47 2.24 6.85 -2.90
CA ARG A 47 3.43 7.28 -3.66
C ARG A 47 4.12 6.15 -4.44
N PHE A 48 4.13 4.93 -3.90
CA PHE A 48 4.77 3.78 -4.56
C PHE A 48 4.11 3.44 -5.91
N LEU A 49 2.83 3.77 -6.08
CA LEU A 49 2.08 3.55 -7.32
C LEU A 49 2.63 4.40 -8.49
N PHE A 50 3.41 5.43 -8.19
CA PHE A 50 4.06 6.31 -9.16
C PHE A 50 5.58 6.11 -9.20
N ASN A 51 6.08 4.97 -8.68
CA ASN A 51 7.50 4.74 -8.45
C ASN A 51 8.19 5.85 -7.65
N ALA A 52 7.43 6.52 -6.77
CA ALA A 52 7.89 7.62 -5.94
C ALA A 52 7.85 7.26 -4.46
N GLY A 53 8.37 8.14 -3.60
CA GLY A 53 8.41 7.92 -2.16
C GLY A 53 9.74 7.33 -1.70
N GLN A 54 9.71 6.61 -0.58
CA GLN A 54 10.91 6.08 0.09
C GLN A 54 10.92 4.56 0.17
N THR A 55 9.88 3.88 -0.32
CA THR A 55 9.91 2.44 -0.47
C THR A 55 10.93 2.07 -1.55
N PRO A 56 11.62 0.92 -1.43
CA PRO A 56 12.61 0.51 -2.42
C PRO A 56 12.00 0.46 -3.81
N LYS A 57 12.71 0.98 -4.82
CA LYS A 57 12.23 1.00 -6.21
C LYS A 57 11.87 -0.40 -6.73
N SER A 58 12.70 -1.39 -6.40
CA SER A 58 12.44 -2.81 -6.71
C SER A 58 11.15 -3.33 -6.07
N TRP A 59 10.80 -2.85 -4.88
CA TRP A 59 9.54 -3.20 -4.22
C TRP A 59 8.34 -2.52 -4.91
N ASN A 60 8.48 -1.25 -5.31
CA ASN A 60 7.43 -0.58 -6.09
C ASN A 60 7.16 -1.33 -7.40
N GLU A 61 8.22 -1.68 -8.13
CA GLU A 61 8.14 -2.47 -9.37
C GLU A 61 7.52 -3.85 -9.12
N LYS A 62 7.88 -4.54 -8.04
CA LYS A 62 7.22 -5.80 -7.61
C LYS A 62 5.71 -5.61 -7.48
N MET A 63 5.26 -4.58 -6.75
CA MET A 63 3.84 -4.34 -6.53
C MET A 63 3.10 -3.91 -7.80
N LEU A 64 3.71 -3.06 -8.62
CA LEU A 64 3.13 -2.58 -9.88
C LEU A 64 2.98 -3.70 -10.92
N ASN A 65 3.83 -4.72 -10.86
CA ASN A 65 3.79 -5.89 -11.74
C ASN A 65 3.06 -7.09 -11.11
N ASP A 66 2.53 -6.96 -9.89
CA ASP A 66 1.80 -8.06 -9.26
C ASP A 66 0.41 -8.20 -9.90
N LYS A 67 0.23 -9.29 -10.65
CA LYS A 67 -1.04 -9.61 -11.33
C LYS A 67 -2.22 -9.80 -10.38
N HIS A 68 -1.99 -10.01 -9.09
CA HIS A 68 -3.05 -10.17 -8.09
C HIS A 68 -3.36 -8.86 -7.35
N PHE A 69 -2.59 -7.81 -7.59
CA PHE A 69 -2.74 -6.51 -6.97
C PHE A 69 -3.61 -5.57 -7.80
N LYS A 70 -4.51 -4.84 -7.13
CA LYS A 70 -5.37 -3.83 -7.74
C LYS A 70 -5.57 -2.65 -6.80
N VAL A 71 -5.57 -1.44 -7.38
CA VAL A 71 -6.03 -0.22 -6.70
C VAL A 71 -7.56 -0.16 -6.81
N LEU A 72 -8.25 -0.18 -5.68
CA LEU A 72 -9.70 -0.03 -5.62
C LEU A 72 -10.11 1.44 -5.63
N GLN A 73 -9.37 2.27 -4.90
CA GLN A 73 -9.59 3.71 -4.83
C GLN A 73 -8.27 4.42 -4.59
N TYR A 74 -8.09 5.57 -5.25
CA TYR A 74 -6.98 6.49 -5.01
C TYR A 74 -7.56 7.86 -4.66
N GLU A 75 -7.13 8.43 -3.55
CA GLU A 75 -7.45 9.80 -3.15
C GLU A 75 -6.15 10.62 -3.07
N PRO A 76 -5.92 11.57 -4.00
CA PRO A 76 -4.72 12.39 -4.00
C PRO A 76 -4.64 13.33 -2.79
N ASN A 77 -5.78 13.79 -2.26
CA ASN A 77 -5.83 14.61 -1.06
C ASN A 77 -6.20 13.76 0.17
N ALA A 78 -5.18 13.23 0.84
CA ALA A 78 -5.36 12.36 1.99
C ALA A 78 -6.13 13.00 3.16
N SER A 79 -6.18 14.33 3.27
CA SER A 79 -6.94 15.00 4.34
C SER A 79 -8.46 14.77 4.26
N LYS A 80 -8.98 14.36 3.09
CA LYS A 80 -10.38 13.92 2.97
C LYS A 80 -10.68 12.60 3.68
N VAL A 81 -9.66 11.79 3.92
CA VAL A 81 -9.76 10.48 4.60
C VAL A 81 -9.20 10.57 6.03
N PHE A 82 -8.06 11.23 6.19
CA PHE A 82 -7.36 11.43 7.46
C PHE A 82 -7.18 12.92 7.73
N SER A 83 -8.18 13.57 8.31
CA SER A 83 -8.23 15.04 8.49
C SER A 83 -7.06 15.63 9.27
N ASN A 84 -6.45 14.84 10.15
CA ASN A 84 -5.45 15.30 11.12
C ASN A 84 -4.02 14.88 10.75
N THR A 85 -3.82 14.25 9.59
CA THR A 85 -2.52 13.67 9.22
C THR A 85 -2.15 14.09 7.81
N GLU A 86 -0.99 14.74 7.67
CA GLU A 86 -0.45 15.05 6.34
C GLU A 86 0.19 13.80 5.72
N ILE A 87 -0.43 13.28 4.67
CA ILE A 87 0.11 12.14 3.91
C ILE A 87 0.36 12.61 2.47
N LYS A 88 1.61 12.98 2.20
CA LYS A 88 1.97 13.55 0.90
C LYS A 88 1.80 12.50 -0.20
N GLY A 89 1.21 12.90 -1.32
CA GLY A 89 1.00 12.01 -2.49
C GLY A 89 -0.22 11.11 -2.36
N GLY A 90 -1.10 11.37 -1.39
CA GLY A 90 -2.40 10.69 -1.27
C GLY A 90 -2.33 9.32 -0.61
N VAL A 91 -3.50 8.70 -0.51
CA VAL A 91 -3.70 7.35 -0.01
C VAL A 91 -4.44 6.52 -1.05
N ALA A 92 -4.19 5.21 -1.03
CA ALA A 92 -4.87 4.26 -1.90
C ALA A 92 -5.42 3.12 -1.06
N ILE A 93 -6.67 2.74 -1.36
CA ILE A 93 -7.22 1.45 -0.95
C ILE A 93 -6.85 0.46 -2.03
N THR A 94 -6.16 -0.60 -1.62
CA THR A 94 -5.62 -1.63 -2.51
C THR A 94 -6.10 -2.99 -2.07
N ILE A 95 -6.31 -3.88 -3.02
CA ILE A 95 -6.61 -5.28 -2.77
C ILE A 95 -5.55 -6.14 -3.46
N ARG A 96 -5.09 -7.19 -2.77
CA ARG A 96 -4.31 -8.28 -3.36
C ARG A 96 -5.06 -9.59 -3.14
N ASP A 97 -5.54 -10.21 -4.21
CA ASP A 97 -6.34 -11.44 -4.15
C ASP A 97 -5.62 -12.56 -4.91
N GLU A 98 -5.03 -13.50 -4.16
CA GLU A 98 -4.31 -14.65 -4.70
C GLU A 98 -5.24 -15.70 -5.33
N ILE A 99 -6.50 -15.78 -4.88
CA ILE A 99 -7.41 -16.89 -5.20
C ILE A 99 -8.23 -16.60 -6.45
N SER A 100 -8.89 -15.44 -6.49
CA SER A 100 -10.07 -15.29 -7.36
C SER A 100 -9.80 -14.56 -8.68
N ARG A 101 -8.76 -13.72 -8.77
CA ARG A 101 -8.59 -12.80 -9.91
C ARG A 101 -7.13 -12.49 -10.24
N SER A 102 -6.81 -12.57 -11.53
CA SER A 102 -5.70 -11.83 -12.14
C SER A 102 -6.21 -10.49 -12.64
N TYR A 103 -5.68 -9.40 -12.13
CA TYR A 103 -5.94 -8.03 -12.57
C TYR A 103 -4.94 -7.62 -13.66
N LYS A 104 -5.36 -6.68 -14.53
CA LYS A 104 -4.46 -6.01 -15.48
C LYS A 104 -3.51 -5.08 -14.69
N SER A 105 -2.37 -4.75 -15.30
CA SER A 105 -1.40 -3.80 -14.74
C SER A 105 -2.10 -2.51 -14.29
N VAL A 106 -1.67 -2.01 -13.13
CA VAL A 106 -2.19 -0.78 -12.54
C VAL A 106 -1.70 0.40 -13.39
N TYR A 107 -2.56 0.91 -14.27
CA TYR A 107 -2.36 2.20 -14.92
C TYR A 107 -3.14 3.25 -14.13
N LEU A 108 -2.47 3.95 -13.23
CA LEU A 108 -3.00 5.22 -12.73
C LEU A 108 -2.78 6.24 -13.84
N ILE A 109 -3.87 6.66 -14.45
CA ILE A 109 -3.89 7.63 -15.56
C ILE A 109 -3.25 8.92 -15.05
N SER A 110 -2.23 9.38 -15.78
CA SER A 110 -1.52 10.65 -15.57
C SER A 110 -2.40 11.86 -15.80
#